data_AF-A0A538GL65-F1
#
_entry.id   AF-A0A538GL65-F1
#
_cell.length_a   1.000
_cell.length_b   1.000
_cell.length_c   1.000
_cell.angle_alpha   90.00
_cell.angle_beta   90.00
_cell.angle_gamma   90.00
#
_symmetry.space_group_name_H-M   'P 1'
#
loop_
_entity.id
_entity.type
_entity.pdbx_description
1 polymer ?
#
loop_
_entity_poly.entity_id
_entity_poly.type
_entity_poly.pdbx_seq_one_letter_code
_entity_poly.pdbx_strand_id
1 'polypeptide(L)'
;MLRILSGAALLVAVVAGCGGAAPQRSTAGGVPRALAREWEAQASAIAKAAAAGNDCRAMHLAASLSREVAAARHKLPLRLRRPLVTGVNALAARVSTCTRVVTVPVQPKPPKGPKPKPPEDHGPHGHHKGDK
;
A
#
# COMPACT_ATOMS: atom_id res chain seq x y z
N MET A 1 -23.41 42.88 -9.17
CA MET A 1 -22.97 41.78 -8.29
C MET A 1 -22.80 40.54 -9.12
N LEU A 2 -21.56 40.13 -9.42
CA LEU A 2 -21.27 38.95 -10.22
C LEU A 2 -20.21 38.13 -9.48
N ARG A 3 -20.66 37.14 -8.71
CA ARG A 3 -19.80 36.16 -8.02
C ARG A 3 -19.84 34.87 -8.83
N ILE A 4 -18.98 34.76 -9.84
CA ILE A 4 -18.76 33.49 -10.53
C ILE A 4 -17.78 32.71 -9.65
N LEU A 5 -18.35 31.84 -8.83
CA LEU A 5 -17.62 30.93 -7.95
C LEU A 5 -16.77 29.97 -8.78
N SER A 6 -15.47 30.06 -8.52
CA SER A 6 -14.44 29.09 -8.85
C SER A 6 -14.87 27.67 -8.51
N GLY A 7 -14.78 26.78 -9.49
CA GLY A 7 -15.03 25.35 -9.31
C GLY A 7 -14.68 24.57 -10.56
N ALA A 8 -13.59 24.93 -11.23
CA ALA A 8 -13.06 24.14 -12.33
C ALA A 8 -12.56 22.80 -11.77
N ALA A 9 -13.43 21.78 -11.87
CA ALA A 9 -13.11 20.39 -11.63
C ALA A 9 -12.03 19.94 -12.63
N LEU A 10 -10.76 20.06 -12.25
CA LEU A 10 -9.66 19.43 -12.95
C LEU A 10 -9.56 17.96 -12.52
N LEU A 11 -10.41 17.13 -13.13
CA LEU A 11 -10.17 15.70 -13.25
C LEU A 11 -8.98 15.50 -14.20
N VAL A 12 -7.76 15.50 -13.67
CA VAL A 12 -6.58 15.06 -14.42
C VAL A 12 -6.63 13.54 -14.48
N ALA A 13 -7.34 13.03 -15.49
CA ALA A 13 -7.28 11.64 -15.87
C ALA A 13 -5.88 11.36 -16.46
N VAL A 14 -4.95 10.90 -15.62
CA VAL A 14 -3.70 10.31 -16.08
C VAL A 14 -4.01 8.92 -16.66
N VAL A 15 -4.51 8.90 -17.89
CA VAL A 15 -4.57 7.70 -18.74
C VAL A 15 -3.60 7.88 -19.90
N ALA A 16 -2.38 8.33 -19.60
CA ALA A 16 -1.29 8.33 -20.55
C ALA A 16 -0.51 7.02 -20.38
N GLY A 17 -0.79 6.05 -21.25
CA GLY A 17 0.21 5.06 -21.65
C GLY A 17 -0.02 3.59 -21.27
N CYS A 18 -1.24 3.07 -21.42
CA CYS A 18 -1.42 1.63 -21.61
C CYS A 18 -1.79 1.36 -23.09
N GLY A 19 -0.80 0.88 -23.86
CA GLY A 19 -1.02 -0.05 -24.97
C GLY A 19 -1.86 0.40 -26.16
N GLY A 20 -1.31 1.28 -27.00
CA GLY A 20 -1.86 1.57 -28.34
C GLY A 20 -0.82 1.35 -29.43
N ALA A 21 -0.15 0.20 -29.46
CA ALA A 21 0.69 -0.18 -30.59
C ALA A 21 -0.04 -1.26 -31.39
N ALA A 22 -0.37 -0.95 -32.66
CA ALA A 22 -0.89 -1.92 -33.62
C ALA A 22 -0.04 -3.20 -33.60
N PRO A 23 -0.61 -4.39 -33.79
CA PRO A 23 0.15 -5.63 -33.80
C PRO A 23 1.03 -5.66 -35.04
N GLN A 24 2.23 -5.10 -34.91
CA GLN A 24 3.30 -5.30 -35.85
C GLN A 24 3.65 -6.79 -35.74
N ARG A 25 3.09 -7.60 -36.65
CA ARG A 25 3.39 -9.03 -36.78
C ARG A 25 4.87 -9.15 -37.14
N SER A 26 5.70 -9.08 -36.12
CA SER A 26 7.12 -9.36 -36.22
C SER A 26 7.23 -10.87 -36.40
N THR A 27 7.61 -11.28 -37.61
CA THR A 27 8.06 -12.64 -37.91
C THR A 27 9.39 -12.97 -37.20
N ALA A 28 10.01 -11.99 -36.53
CA ALA A 28 11.15 -12.20 -35.68
C ALA A 28 10.72 -12.88 -34.37
N GLY A 29 11.28 -14.06 -34.10
CA GLY A 29 11.02 -14.85 -32.90
C GLY A 29 10.92 -13.97 -31.65
N GLY A 30 9.76 -14.00 -31.00
CA GLY A 30 9.47 -13.26 -29.78
C GLY A 30 9.83 -14.06 -28.52
N VAL A 31 9.27 -13.65 -27.39
CA VAL A 31 9.31 -14.47 -26.17
C VAL A 31 8.57 -15.79 -26.45
N PRO A 32 9.14 -16.97 -26.12
CA PRO A 32 8.44 -18.24 -26.23
C PRO A 32 7.07 -18.19 -25.54
N ARG A 33 6.01 -18.67 -26.21
CA ARG A 33 4.61 -18.53 -25.73
C ARG A 33 4.42 -19.01 -24.28
N ALA A 34 5.04 -20.12 -23.90
CA ALA A 34 4.94 -20.65 -22.55
C ALA A 34 5.52 -19.68 -21.51
N LEU A 35 6.70 -19.10 -21.79
CA LEU A 35 7.31 -18.10 -20.91
C LEU A 35 6.48 -16.82 -20.85
N ALA A 36 5.93 -16.37 -21.99
CA ALA A 36 5.08 -15.20 -22.02
C ALA A 36 3.83 -15.35 -21.14
N ARG A 37 3.15 -16.50 -21.23
CA ARG A 37 1.98 -16.84 -20.40
C ARG A 37 2.32 -16.87 -18.91
N GLU A 38 3.44 -17.52 -18.56
CA GLU A 38 3.89 -17.62 -17.16
C GLU A 38 4.21 -16.24 -16.57
N TRP A 39 5.00 -15.44 -17.27
CA TRP A 39 5.38 -14.11 -16.81
C TRP A 39 4.20 -13.13 -16.76
N GLU A 40 3.24 -13.26 -17.67
CA GLU A 40 1.97 -12.52 -17.62
C GLU A 40 1.17 -12.85 -16.36
N ALA A 41 1.08 -14.14 -16.00
CA ALA A 41 0.40 -14.58 -14.79
C ALA A 41 1.09 -14.04 -13.52
N GLN A 42 2.42 -14.07 -13.48
CA GLN A 42 3.20 -13.51 -12.38
C GLN A 42 3.07 -11.99 -12.28
N ALA A 43 3.14 -11.27 -13.40
CA ALA A 43 2.91 -9.83 -13.43
C ALA A 43 1.51 -9.47 -12.90
N SER A 44 0.51 -10.26 -13.28
CA SER A 44 -0.86 -10.10 -12.77
C SER A 44 -0.95 -10.37 -11.27
N ALA A 45 -0.21 -11.35 -10.75
CA ALA A 45 -0.15 -11.63 -9.31
C ALA A 45 0.53 -10.49 -8.53
N ILE A 46 1.60 -9.90 -9.07
CA ILE A 46 2.26 -8.70 -8.50
C ILE A 46 1.27 -7.54 -8.44
N ALA A 47 0.58 -7.24 -9.55
CA ALA A 47 -0.40 -6.16 -9.62
C ALA A 47 -1.55 -6.35 -8.62
N LYS A 48 -2.08 -7.57 -8.50
CA LYS A 48 -3.12 -7.91 -7.50
C LYS A 48 -2.63 -7.73 -6.06
N ALA A 49 -1.40 -8.18 -5.76
CA ALA A 49 -0.83 -8.01 -4.43
C ALA A 49 -0.61 -6.54 -4.07
N ALA A 50 -0.08 -5.74 -5.01
CA ALA A 50 0.11 -4.31 -4.85
C ALA A 50 -1.22 -3.57 -4.68
N ALA A 51 -2.23 -3.88 -5.50
CA ALA A 51 -3.57 -3.29 -5.40
C ALA A 51 -4.29 -3.63 -4.07
N ALA A 52 -3.95 -4.77 -3.46
CA ALA A 52 -4.46 -5.17 -2.15
C ALA A 52 -3.67 -4.58 -0.97
N GLY A 53 -2.66 -3.73 -1.21
CA GLY A 53 -1.77 -3.20 -0.17
C GLY A 53 -0.84 -4.23 0.46
N ASN A 54 -0.65 -5.39 -0.18
CA ASN A 54 0.24 -6.44 0.28
C ASN A 54 1.63 -6.27 -0.33
N ASP A 55 2.30 -5.18 0.05
CA ASP A 55 3.55 -4.72 -0.56
C ASP A 55 4.67 -5.76 -0.44
N CYS A 56 4.76 -6.43 0.70
CA CYS A 56 5.77 -7.47 0.93
C CYS A 56 5.58 -8.67 -0.01
N ARG A 57 4.33 -9.09 -0.24
CA ARG A 57 4.03 -10.14 -1.22
C ARG A 57 4.34 -9.67 -2.64
N ALA A 58 3.96 -8.44 -2.99
CA ALA A 58 4.25 -7.87 -4.30
C ALA A 58 5.77 -7.81 -4.56
N MET A 59 6.56 -7.39 -3.56
CA MET A 59 8.02 -7.37 -3.61
C MET A 59 8.60 -8.76 -3.85
N HIS A 60 8.18 -9.76 -3.07
CA HIS A 60 8.68 -11.14 -3.23
C HIS A 60 8.36 -11.72 -4.61
N LEU A 61 7.15 -11.48 -5.12
CA LEU A 61 6.74 -11.91 -6.46
C LEU A 61 7.57 -11.21 -7.55
N ALA A 62 7.80 -9.90 -7.43
CA ALA A 62 8.63 -9.15 -8.39
C ALA A 62 10.08 -9.63 -8.39
N ALA A 63 10.65 -9.94 -7.22
CA ALA A 63 11.98 -10.51 -7.12
C ALA A 63 12.05 -11.93 -7.72
N SER A 64 11.00 -12.75 -7.59
CA SER A 64 10.93 -14.06 -8.25
C SER A 64 10.93 -13.93 -9.76
N LEU A 65 10.06 -13.07 -10.30
CA LEU A 65 9.97 -12.81 -11.72
C LEU A 65 11.32 -12.35 -12.31
N SER A 66 12.04 -11.47 -11.60
CA SER A 66 13.39 -11.03 -12.00
C SER A 66 14.37 -12.21 -12.12
N ARG A 67 14.42 -13.10 -11.12
CA ARG A 67 15.30 -14.28 -11.16
C ARG A 67 14.93 -15.24 -12.28
N GLU A 68 13.64 -15.47 -12.50
CA GLU A 68 13.17 -16.39 -13.55
C GLU A 68 13.45 -15.86 -14.95
N VAL A 69 13.24 -14.56 -15.18
CA VAL A 69 13.60 -13.90 -16.45
C VAL A 69 15.10 -13.94 -16.68
N ALA A 70 15.91 -13.74 -15.63
CA ALA A 70 17.35 -13.88 -15.72
C ALA A 70 17.78 -15.32 -16.05
N ALA A 71 17.17 -16.33 -15.43
CA ALA A 71 17.45 -17.74 -15.68
C ALA A 71 17.04 -18.17 -17.11
N ALA A 72 15.92 -17.66 -17.61
CA ALA A 72 15.42 -17.94 -18.96
C ALA A 72 16.10 -17.09 -20.05
N ARG A 73 17.03 -16.20 -19.70
CA ARG A 73 17.67 -15.26 -20.64
C ARG A 73 18.23 -15.93 -21.89
N HIS A 74 18.78 -17.13 -21.78
CA HIS A 74 19.32 -17.89 -22.91
C HIS A 74 18.25 -18.31 -23.93
N LYS A 75 17.00 -18.51 -23.47
CA LYS A 75 15.83 -18.85 -24.30
C LYS A 75 15.23 -17.64 -25.02
N LEU A 76 15.72 -16.43 -24.72
CA LEU A 76 15.22 -15.20 -25.31
C LEU A 76 16.04 -14.82 -26.56
N PRO A 77 15.36 -14.25 -27.59
CA PRO A 77 16.02 -13.56 -28.69
C PRO A 77 16.97 -12.48 -28.16
N LEU A 78 18.16 -12.36 -28.76
CA LEU A 78 19.19 -11.41 -28.31
C LEU A 78 18.65 -9.98 -28.16
N ARG A 79 17.79 -9.55 -29.08
CA ARG A 79 17.16 -8.22 -29.08
C ARG A 79 16.28 -7.96 -27.85
N LEU A 80 15.69 -9.01 -27.27
CA LEU A 80 14.78 -8.90 -26.12
C LEU A 80 15.48 -9.08 -24.77
N ARG A 81 16.64 -9.73 -24.73
CA ARG A 81 17.34 -10.05 -23.47
C ARG A 81 17.56 -8.83 -22.60
N ARG A 82 18.20 -7.79 -23.13
CA ARG A 82 18.54 -6.59 -22.36
C ARG A 82 17.29 -5.79 -21.98
N PRO A 83 16.38 -5.43 -22.91
CA PRO A 83 15.16 -4.70 -22.56
C PRO A 83 14.32 -5.42 -21.49
N LEU A 84 14.15 -6.74 -21.61
CA LEU A 84 13.30 -7.49 -20.69
C LEU A 84 13.92 -7.58 -19.29
N VAL A 85 15.21 -7.92 -19.18
CA VAL A 85 15.90 -7.98 -17.89
C VAL A 85 15.92 -6.60 -17.22
N THR A 86 16.23 -5.54 -17.97
CA THR A 86 16.20 -4.17 -17.44
C THR A 86 14.81 -3.78 -16.94
N GLY A 87 13.76 -4.06 -17.72
CA GLY A 87 12.39 -3.72 -17.36
C GLY A 87 11.92 -4.42 -16.08
N VAL A 88 12.19 -5.72 -15.97
CA VAL A 88 11.80 -6.51 -14.79
C VAL A 88 12.61 -6.13 -13.55
N ASN A 89 13.89 -5.80 -13.70
CA ASN A 89 14.69 -5.29 -12.59
C ASN A 89 14.20 -3.91 -12.12
N ALA A 90 13.82 -3.03 -13.05
CA ALA A 90 13.23 -1.75 -12.71
C ALA A 90 11.87 -1.92 -11.99
N LEU A 91 11.07 -2.91 -12.37
CA LEU A 91 9.86 -3.28 -11.64
C LEU A 91 10.19 -3.71 -10.22
N ALA A 92 11.10 -4.66 -10.03
CA ALA A 92 11.50 -5.13 -8.71
C ALA A 92 12.01 -3.99 -7.81
N ALA A 93 12.78 -3.05 -8.39
CA ALA A 93 13.26 -1.87 -7.67
C ALA A 93 12.11 -0.93 -7.24
N ARG A 94 11.06 -0.79 -8.05
CA ARG A 94 9.89 0.04 -7.71
C ARG A 94 9.02 -0.58 -6.62
N VAL A 95 8.93 -1.90 -6.58
CA VAL A 95 8.15 -2.65 -5.58
C VAL A 95 9.04 -3.08 -4.39
N SER A 96 10.17 -2.40 -4.17
CA SER A 96 11.19 -2.80 -3.18
C SER A 96 10.83 -2.48 -1.72
N THR A 97 9.82 -1.62 -1.48
CA THR A 97 9.41 -1.24 -0.14
C THR A 97 8.31 -2.17 0.38
N CYS A 98 8.65 -3.00 1.36
CA CYS A 98 7.69 -3.70 2.20
C CYS A 98 7.39 -2.82 3.42
N THR A 99 6.30 -2.05 3.35
CA THR A 99 5.86 -1.25 4.49
C THR A 99 5.20 -2.18 5.51
N ARG A 100 5.89 -2.49 6.59
CA ARG A 100 5.28 -3.18 7.72
C ARG A 100 4.28 -2.22 8.38
N VAL A 101 2.99 -2.53 8.28
CA VAL A 101 1.97 -1.82 9.08
C VAL A 101 2.23 -2.16 10.53
N VAL A 102 2.83 -1.23 11.28
CA VAL A 102 2.90 -1.32 12.73
C VAL A 102 1.53 -0.92 13.24
N THR A 103 0.67 -1.90 13.51
CA THR A 103 -0.52 -1.66 14.32
C THR A 103 -0.04 -1.29 15.72
N VAL A 104 -0.01 0.01 16.03
CA VAL A 104 0.19 0.48 17.40
C VAL A 104 -1.02 -0.03 18.20
N PRO A 105 -0.83 -0.87 19.23
CA PRO A 105 -1.94 -1.26 20.08
C PRO A 105 -2.49 0.00 20.74
N VAL A 106 -3.77 0.29 20.48
CA VAL A 106 -4.49 1.34 21.19
C VAL A 106 -4.52 0.90 22.66
N GLN A 107 -3.72 1.55 23.50
CA GLN A 107 -3.80 1.32 24.93
C GLN A 107 -5.22 1.65 25.39
N PRO A 108 -5.91 0.76 26.14
CA PRO A 108 -7.18 1.08 26.74
C PRO A 108 -7.05 2.35 27.60
N LYS A 109 -7.96 3.30 27.45
CA LYS A 109 -8.01 4.47 28.33
C LYS A 109 -8.05 3.99 29.79
N PRO A 110 -7.24 4.55 30.70
CA PRO A 110 -7.31 4.21 32.11
C PRO A 110 -8.74 4.41 32.63
N PRO A 111 -9.28 3.49 33.44
CA PRO A 111 -10.58 3.68 34.07
C PRO A 111 -10.55 4.98 34.88
N LYS A 112 -11.60 5.81 34.74
CA LYS A 112 -11.76 7.03 35.53
C LYS A 112 -11.76 6.62 37.00
N GLY A 113 -10.75 7.08 37.74
CA GLY A 113 -10.63 6.83 39.17
C GLY A 113 -11.88 7.30 39.93
N PRO A 114 -12.13 6.73 41.12
CA PRO A 114 -13.28 7.11 41.93
C PRO A 114 -13.24 8.61 42.26
N LYS A 115 -14.39 9.27 42.11
CA LYS A 115 -14.57 10.68 42.48
C LYS A 115 -14.27 10.85 43.98
N PRO A 116 -13.56 11.92 44.39
CA PRO A 116 -13.40 12.25 45.81
C PRO A 116 -14.78 12.43 46.45
N LYS A 117 -14.97 11.87 47.64
CA LYS A 117 -16.16 12.13 48.47
C LYS A 117 -16.15 13.61 48.90
N PRO A 118 -17.31 14.29 48.98
CA PRO A 118 -17.38 15.62 49.56
C PRO A 118 -16.93 15.60 51.03
N PRO A 119 -16.31 16.68 51.55
CA PRO A 119 -16.00 16.79 52.97
C PRO A 119 -17.28 16.80 53.80
N GLU A 120 -17.27 16.08 54.93
CA GLU A 120 -18.35 16.09 55.92
C GLU A 120 -18.26 17.39 56.74
N ASP A 121 -19.33 18.20 56.69
CA ASP A 121 -19.47 19.39 57.53
C ASP A 121 -19.70 18.99 58.99
N HIS A 122 -18.73 19.29 59.86
CA HIS A 122 -18.95 19.26 61.31
C HIS A 122 -19.70 20.53 61.72
N GLY A 123 -21.00 20.37 62.03
CA GLY A 123 -21.85 21.45 62.52
C GLY A 123 -21.41 22.00 63.90
N PRO A 124 -21.74 23.25 64.23
CA PRO A 124 -21.37 23.87 65.49
C PRO A 124 -22.22 23.34 66.66
N HIS A 125 -21.57 22.84 67.71
CA HIS A 125 -22.23 22.54 68.99
C HIS A 125 -22.56 23.84 69.74
N GLY A 126 -23.84 24.23 69.70
CA GLY A 126 -24.41 25.31 70.50
C GLY A 126 -25.05 24.81 71.81
N HIS A 127 -24.72 25.52 72.90
CA HIS A 127 -25.35 25.71 74.21
C HIS A 127 -26.59 24.89 74.66
N HIS A 128 -26.59 24.40 75.92
CA HIS A 128 -27.23 25.08 77.08
C HIS A 128 -27.27 24.26 78.40
N LYS A 129 -27.05 25.00 79.50
CA LYS A 129 -27.64 24.96 80.87
C LYS A 129 -27.75 23.68 81.71
N GLY A 130 -27.41 23.83 83.00
CA GLY A 130 -28.25 23.31 84.10
C GLY A 130 -27.51 22.86 85.36
N ASP A 131 -27.51 23.73 86.37
CA ASP A 131 -27.65 23.52 87.82
C ASP A 131 -27.06 22.28 88.54
N LYS A 132 -26.13 22.53 89.48
CA LYS A 132 -26.31 22.25 90.92
C LYS A 132 -25.23 22.90 91.79
#